data_AF-A0AB38HB12-F1
#
_entry.id   AF-A0AB38HB12-F1
#
_cell.length_a   1.000
_cell.length_b   1.000
_cell.length_c   1.000
_cell.angle_alpha   90.00
_cell.angle_beta   90.00
_cell.angle_gamma   90.00
#
_symmetry.space_group_name_H-M   'P 1'
#
loop_
_entity.id
_entity.type
_entity.pdbx_description
1 polymer ?
#
loop_
_entity_poly.entity_id
_entity_poly.type
_entity_poly.pdbx_seq_one_letter_code
_entity_poly.pdbx_strand_id
1 'polypeptide(L)'
;MRGCELKQRRDPAWFMTPTEQRNSLRLRDGSVTGIELQKFGWITHIAKAKTGYLSRIGLVRTLVWPFLYKNYSARDFAEFLEIYGLPMRLGKYPEGATPTEKNTLLRAVMSIGHNAGGIIPRGMEIEFQNAADGDSSSFMAMIEWAEKSMSKAILGGTLTSQADGATSTNALGNVHNEVRSELRDADLKRLQATLTRDLIYPLYALNCKSFNDARRIPRLEFDVSESEDINSFADGLNKLVDIGFKIPAQWAHDKLQVPIASDNEPILERKMPAEPTAFLSAKTNPQGFAVLSAHPDPDDLLDELEPTPEQYQEVIDPILKPVVEALPTGLAKCLVKINTIINICRWGLLPQKLQRLLKIYQVNVVQNCC
;
A
#
# COMPACT_ATOMS: atom_id res chain seq x y z
N MET A 1 19.48 5.48 37.14
CA MET A 1 18.48 4.78 36.32
C MET A 1 19.24 3.87 35.35
N ARG A 2 19.41 2.59 35.70
CA ARG A 2 19.94 1.60 34.76
C ARG A 2 18.86 1.31 33.71
N GLY A 3 19.29 1.11 32.46
CA GLY A 3 18.49 1.25 31.25
C GLY A 3 17.09 0.67 31.33
N CYS A 4 16.13 1.45 30.83
CA CYS A 4 14.83 0.92 30.41
C CYS A 4 15.12 0.03 29.19
N GLU A 5 15.46 -1.23 29.44
CA GLU A 5 15.67 -2.22 28.40
C GLU A 5 14.42 -2.28 27.51
N LEU A 6 14.66 -2.33 26.21
CA LEU A 6 13.68 -2.30 25.13
C LEU A 6 12.43 -3.11 25.48
N LYS A 7 11.24 -2.53 25.26
CA LYS A 7 9.97 -3.27 25.36
C LYS A 7 10.04 -4.47 24.41
N GLN A 8 10.29 -5.65 24.95
CA GLN A 8 10.38 -6.87 24.17
C GLN A 8 8.99 -7.48 24.03
N ARG A 9 8.54 -7.66 22.78
CA ARG A 9 7.37 -8.47 22.49
C ARG A 9 7.64 -9.91 22.94
N ARG A 10 6.76 -10.46 23.78
CA ARG A 10 6.78 -11.88 24.14
C ARG A 10 5.82 -12.67 23.25
N ASP A 11 6.17 -13.93 23.01
CA ASP A 11 5.34 -14.85 22.25
C ASP A 11 4.04 -15.15 23.01
N PRO A 12 2.86 -15.05 22.38
CA PRO A 12 1.59 -15.48 22.97
C PRO A 12 1.58 -16.91 23.55
N ALA A 13 2.42 -17.82 23.03
CA ALA A 13 2.51 -19.21 23.51
C ALA A 13 2.98 -19.34 24.97
N TRP A 14 3.62 -18.31 25.52
CA TRP A 14 4.09 -18.26 26.91
C TRP A 14 2.99 -17.91 27.90
N PHE A 15 1.80 -17.57 27.41
CA PHE A 15 0.67 -17.20 28.25
C PHE A 15 -0.42 -18.28 28.19
N MET A 16 -1.18 -18.36 29.27
CA MET A 16 -2.31 -19.30 29.41
C MET A 16 -3.46 -18.66 30.19
N THR A 17 -4.64 -19.23 30.00
CA THR A 17 -5.83 -18.91 30.78
C THR A 17 -6.21 -20.11 31.64
N PRO A 18 -6.25 -19.99 32.97
CA PRO A 18 -6.66 -21.08 33.86
C PRO A 18 -8.08 -21.55 33.56
N THR A 19 -8.35 -22.84 33.80
CA THR A 19 -9.68 -23.44 33.56
C THR A 19 -10.78 -22.82 34.42
N GLU A 20 -10.47 -22.51 35.68
CA GLU A 20 -11.38 -21.89 36.64
C GLU A 20 -11.56 -20.38 36.37
N GLN A 21 -10.49 -19.68 36.00
CA GLN A 21 -10.47 -18.23 35.76
C GLN A 21 -10.14 -17.91 34.29
N ARG A 22 -11.09 -18.24 33.40
CA ARG A 22 -10.94 -18.16 31.93
C ARG A 22 -10.71 -16.75 31.35
N ASN A 23 -10.90 -15.72 32.17
CA ASN A 23 -10.68 -14.32 31.80
C ASN A 23 -9.38 -13.73 32.37
N SER A 24 -8.63 -14.51 33.15
CA SER A 24 -7.32 -14.09 33.68
C SER A 24 -6.20 -14.56 32.75
N LEU A 25 -5.28 -13.66 32.39
CA LEU A 25 -4.08 -13.98 31.61
C LEU A 25 -2.91 -14.21 32.57
N ARG A 26 -2.26 -15.37 32.45
CA ARG A 26 -1.17 -15.81 33.33
C ARG A 26 0.00 -16.34 32.52
N LEU A 27 1.19 -16.31 33.10
CA LEU A 27 2.40 -16.92 32.53
C LEU A 27 2.35 -18.43 32.69
N ARG A 28 2.78 -19.13 31.64
CA ARG A 28 2.86 -20.57 31.60
C ARG A 28 4.19 -21.04 32.21
N ASP A 29 4.10 -21.65 33.38
CA ASP A 29 5.25 -22.25 34.10
C ASP A 29 5.11 -23.79 34.23
N GLY A 30 4.23 -24.39 33.42
CA GLY A 30 3.91 -25.83 33.50
C GLY A 30 2.93 -26.21 34.61
N SER A 31 2.61 -25.31 35.55
CA SER A 31 1.54 -25.49 36.53
C SER A 31 0.15 -25.38 35.88
N VAL A 32 -0.86 -26.04 36.48
CA VAL A 32 -2.25 -26.04 35.99
C VAL A 32 -2.89 -24.65 36.03
N THR A 33 -2.49 -23.83 37.00
CA THR A 33 -3.05 -22.50 37.24
C THR A 33 -2.18 -21.37 36.71
N GLY A 34 -0.90 -21.60 36.39
CA GLY A 34 0.02 -20.58 35.89
C GLY A 34 0.33 -19.47 36.91
N ILE A 35 1.32 -18.65 36.59
CA ILE A 35 1.78 -17.55 37.45
C ILE A 35 1.10 -16.24 37.04
N GLU A 36 0.62 -15.46 38.01
CA GLU A 36 0.05 -14.14 37.72
C GLU A 36 1.10 -13.15 37.19
N LEU A 37 0.69 -12.29 36.27
CA LEU A 37 1.58 -11.29 35.70
C LEU A 37 2.00 -10.27 36.77
N GLN A 38 3.30 -10.02 36.85
CA GLN A 38 3.84 -9.01 37.76
C GLN A 38 3.23 -7.63 37.47
N LYS A 39 2.68 -6.98 38.50
CA LYS A 39 2.15 -5.62 38.39
C LYS A 39 3.25 -4.67 37.92
N PHE A 40 2.91 -3.77 37.00
CA PHE A 40 3.84 -2.79 36.38
C PHE A 40 4.98 -3.37 35.54
N GLY A 41 5.09 -4.69 35.40
CA GLY A 41 6.11 -5.33 34.55
C GLY A 41 5.64 -5.64 33.13
N TRP A 42 4.34 -5.58 32.86
CA TRP A 42 3.74 -6.06 31.61
C TRP A 42 2.77 -5.05 31.01
N ILE A 43 2.78 -4.95 29.68
CA ILE A 43 1.75 -4.26 28.90
C ILE A 43 0.87 -5.32 28.24
N THR A 44 -0.41 -5.35 28.61
CA THR A 44 -1.37 -6.39 28.21
C THR A 44 -2.50 -5.81 27.37
N HIS A 45 -2.36 -5.92 26.05
CA HIS A 45 -3.43 -5.54 25.14
C HIS A 45 -4.39 -6.71 24.87
N ILE A 46 -5.68 -6.49 25.11
CA ILE A 46 -6.73 -7.48 24.86
C ILE A 46 -7.75 -6.86 23.91
N ALA A 47 -7.64 -7.21 22.62
CA ALA A 47 -8.60 -6.81 21.60
C ALA A 47 -9.84 -7.72 21.65
N LYS A 48 -10.92 -7.24 22.26
CA LYS A 48 -12.20 -7.98 22.32
C LYS A 48 -12.98 -7.77 21.04
N ALA A 49 -12.93 -8.73 20.11
CA ALA A 49 -13.79 -8.73 18.92
C ALA A 49 -15.19 -9.30 19.21
N LYS A 50 -15.31 -10.18 20.21
CA LYS A 50 -16.58 -10.81 20.64
C LYS A 50 -16.69 -10.84 22.15
N THR A 51 -17.92 -10.86 22.66
CA THR A 51 -18.21 -11.15 24.08
C THR A 51 -17.90 -12.61 24.41
N GLY A 52 -17.41 -12.86 25.63
CA GLY A 52 -17.10 -14.19 26.13
C GLY A 52 -15.70 -14.33 26.71
N TYR A 53 -15.21 -15.56 26.77
CA TYR A 53 -13.92 -15.91 27.37
C TYR A 53 -12.74 -15.43 26.53
N LEU A 54 -11.63 -15.07 27.20
CA LEU A 54 -10.41 -14.57 26.58
C LEU A 54 -9.86 -15.48 25.47
N SER A 55 -10.01 -16.80 25.59
CA SER A 55 -9.59 -17.77 24.56
C SER A 55 -10.47 -17.79 23.30
N ARG A 56 -11.66 -17.17 23.33
CA ARG A 56 -12.66 -17.20 22.25
C ARG A 56 -12.91 -15.85 21.59
N ILE A 57 -12.30 -14.77 22.09
CA ILE A 57 -12.55 -13.41 21.57
C ILE A 57 -11.79 -13.09 20.28
N GLY A 58 -10.81 -13.90 19.89
CA GLY A 58 -9.95 -13.61 18.75
C GLY A 58 -10.68 -13.72 17.41
N LEU A 59 -10.45 -12.75 16.52
CA LEU A 59 -11.01 -12.72 15.17
C LEU A 59 -10.63 -13.95 14.33
N VAL A 60 -9.47 -14.57 14.63
CA VAL A 60 -9.00 -15.80 13.98
C VAL A 60 -10.07 -16.91 14.02
N ARG A 61 -10.89 -16.97 15.07
CA ARG A 61 -11.90 -18.02 15.21
C ARG A 61 -13.06 -17.90 14.20
N THR A 62 -13.40 -16.69 13.75
CA THR A 62 -14.39 -16.51 12.68
C THR A 62 -13.76 -16.69 11.31
N LEU A 63 -12.48 -16.35 11.16
CA LEU A 63 -11.74 -16.45 9.90
C LEU A 63 -11.27 -17.86 9.54
N VAL A 64 -11.24 -18.80 10.49
CA VAL A 64 -10.77 -20.17 10.25
C VAL A 64 -11.58 -20.89 9.17
N TRP A 65 -12.90 -20.68 9.11
CA TRP A 65 -13.75 -21.37 8.14
C TRP A 65 -13.55 -20.86 6.71
N PRO A 66 -13.62 -19.54 6.43
CA PRO A 66 -13.25 -19.02 5.12
C PRO A 66 -11.84 -19.43 4.70
N PHE A 67 -10.86 -19.40 5.63
CA PHE A 67 -9.49 -19.84 5.33
C PHE A 67 -9.45 -21.31 4.90
N LEU A 68 -10.09 -22.22 5.64
CA LEU A 68 -10.11 -23.64 5.29
C LEU A 68 -10.78 -23.89 3.95
N TYR A 69 -11.97 -23.32 3.73
CA TYR A 69 -12.71 -23.50 2.47
C TYR A 69 -11.94 -22.96 1.27
N LYS A 70 -11.31 -21.79 1.40
CA LYS A 70 -10.43 -21.25 0.36
C LYS A 70 -9.30 -22.23 0.00
N ASN A 71 -8.60 -22.78 0.99
CA ASN A 71 -7.47 -23.68 0.73
C ASN A 71 -7.91 -24.99 0.09
N TYR A 72 -9.06 -25.56 0.51
CA TYR A 72 -9.62 -26.74 -0.13
C TYR A 72 -10.05 -26.44 -1.57
N SER A 73 -10.80 -25.37 -1.81
CA SER A 73 -11.22 -25.00 -3.16
C SER A 73 -10.05 -24.69 -4.09
N ALA A 74 -8.98 -24.05 -3.59
CA ALA A 74 -7.80 -23.80 -4.39
C ALA A 74 -7.05 -25.09 -4.76
N ARG A 75 -6.98 -26.05 -3.84
CA ARG A 75 -6.41 -27.37 -4.11
C ARG A 75 -7.24 -28.14 -5.14
N ASP A 76 -8.55 -28.22 -4.92
CA ASP A 76 -9.47 -28.96 -5.79
C ASP A 76 -9.51 -28.32 -7.19
N PHE A 77 -9.39 -26.99 -7.27
CA PHE A 77 -9.28 -26.27 -8.54
C PHE A 77 -7.99 -26.63 -9.30
N ALA A 78 -6.86 -26.77 -8.60
CA ALA A 78 -5.62 -27.20 -9.23
C ALA A 78 -5.70 -28.64 -9.77
N GLU A 79 -6.32 -29.55 -9.00
CA GLU A 79 -6.56 -30.93 -9.43
C GLU A 79 -7.52 -31.00 -10.63
N PHE A 80 -8.58 -30.18 -10.61
CA PHE A 80 -9.48 -30.01 -11.74
C PHE A 80 -8.71 -29.54 -12.99
N LEU A 81 -7.89 -28.49 -12.88
CA LEU A 81 -7.09 -28.00 -14.00
C LEU A 81 -6.09 -29.03 -14.52
N GLU A 82 -5.56 -29.91 -13.66
CA GLU A 82 -4.67 -30.99 -14.07
C GLU A 82 -5.40 -32.05 -14.91
N ILE A 83 -6.58 -32.49 -14.46
CA ILE A 83 -7.40 -33.48 -15.18
C ILE A 83 -7.92 -32.91 -16.51
N TYR A 84 -8.36 -31.64 -16.53
CA TYR A 84 -8.81 -30.98 -17.75
C TYR A 84 -7.68 -30.67 -18.73
N GLY A 85 -6.50 -30.34 -18.21
CA GLY A 85 -5.30 -30.12 -19.02
C GLY A 85 -4.79 -31.42 -19.67
N LEU A 86 -5.06 -32.58 -19.07
CA LEU A 86 -4.57 -33.88 -19.51
C LEU A 86 -5.70 -34.94 -19.44
N PRO A 87 -6.59 -35.00 -20.44
CA PRO A 87 -7.68 -35.98 -20.44
C PRO A 87 -7.14 -37.41 -20.42
N MET A 88 -7.88 -38.31 -19.76
CA MET A 88 -7.53 -39.72 -19.68
C MET A 88 -7.52 -40.34 -21.09
N ARG A 89 -6.46 -41.10 -21.39
CA ARG A 89 -6.28 -41.76 -22.68
C ARG A 89 -6.53 -43.25 -22.52
N LEU A 90 -7.48 -43.79 -23.26
CA LEU A 90 -7.82 -45.21 -23.25
C LEU A 90 -7.42 -45.83 -24.59
N GLY A 91 -6.50 -46.80 -24.56
CA GLY A 91 -6.16 -47.61 -25.73
C GLY A 91 -7.07 -48.83 -25.80
N LYS A 92 -7.90 -48.94 -26.83
CA LYS A 92 -8.72 -50.12 -27.12
C LYS A 92 -8.00 -51.02 -28.11
N TYR A 93 -8.02 -52.32 -27.85
CA TYR A 93 -7.44 -53.35 -28.71
C TYR A 93 -8.45 -54.50 -28.93
N PRO A 94 -8.40 -55.19 -30.09
CA PRO A 94 -9.32 -56.27 -30.41
C PRO A 94 -9.06 -57.51 -29.55
N GLU A 95 -10.12 -58.30 -29.31
CA GLU A 95 -10.01 -59.57 -28.60
C GLU A 95 -9.09 -60.53 -29.38
N GLY A 96 -8.06 -61.06 -28.71
CA GLY A 96 -7.03 -61.91 -29.32
C GLY A 96 -5.68 -61.22 -29.60
N ALA A 97 -5.52 -59.92 -29.29
CA ALA A 97 -4.25 -59.21 -29.48
C ALA A 97 -3.08 -59.86 -28.70
N THR A 98 -1.94 -59.96 -29.37
CA THR A 98 -0.72 -60.56 -28.81
C THR A 98 -0.11 -59.66 -27.72
N PRO A 99 0.70 -60.20 -26.78
CA PRO A 99 1.36 -59.41 -25.74
C PRO A 99 2.27 -58.30 -26.30
N THR A 100 2.87 -58.52 -27.46
CA THR A 100 3.72 -57.55 -28.16
C THR A 100 2.93 -56.36 -28.69
N GLU A 101 1.73 -56.60 -29.22
CA GLU A 101 0.84 -55.55 -29.73
C GLU A 101 0.28 -54.70 -28.59
N LYS A 102 -0.12 -55.33 -27.48
CA LYS A 102 -0.57 -54.61 -26.27
C LYS A 102 0.51 -53.66 -25.72
N ASN A 103 1.76 -54.13 -25.65
CA ASN A 103 2.88 -53.31 -25.20
C ASN A 103 3.21 -52.16 -26.16
N THR A 104 3.04 -52.38 -27.47
CA THR A 104 3.26 -51.34 -28.49
C THR A 104 2.19 -50.25 -28.37
N LEU A 105 0.92 -50.63 -28.18
CA LEU A 105 -0.17 -49.69 -27.94
C LEU A 105 0.03 -48.90 -26.65
N LEU A 106 0.41 -49.56 -25.55
CA LEU A 106 0.68 -48.88 -24.28
C LEU A 106 1.79 -47.83 -24.42
N ARG A 107 2.89 -48.16 -25.12
CA ARG A 107 3.96 -47.21 -25.42
C ARG A 107 3.46 -46.03 -26.25
N ALA A 108 2.63 -46.29 -27.27
CA ALA A 108 2.05 -45.25 -28.10
C ALA A 108 1.15 -44.30 -27.28
N VAL A 109 0.25 -44.83 -26.46
CA VAL A 109 -0.64 -44.06 -25.56
C VAL A 109 0.15 -43.19 -24.59
N MET A 110 1.25 -43.71 -24.03
CA MET A 110 2.11 -42.96 -23.12
C MET A 110 2.95 -41.89 -23.85
N SER A 111 3.37 -42.14 -25.10
CA SER A 111 4.16 -41.19 -25.89
C SER A 111 3.36 -40.00 -26.42
N ILE A 112 2.07 -40.19 -26.71
CA ILE A 112 1.19 -39.18 -27.32
C ILE A 112 0.95 -37.97 -26.38
N GLY A 113 1.24 -38.12 -25.08
CA GLY A 113 0.95 -37.07 -24.10
C GLY A 113 1.80 -35.82 -24.21
N HIS A 114 3.07 -35.97 -24.52
CA HIS A 114 3.98 -34.84 -24.75
C HIS A 114 4.25 -34.61 -26.24
N ASN A 115 4.26 -35.70 -27.03
CA ASN A 115 4.45 -35.67 -28.46
C ASN A 115 3.09 -35.79 -29.15
N ALA A 116 2.63 -34.73 -29.81
CA ALA A 116 1.30 -34.66 -30.42
C ALA A 116 1.11 -35.55 -31.68
N GLY A 117 1.89 -36.63 -31.84
CA GLY A 117 1.84 -37.51 -33.01
C GLY A 117 2.32 -38.93 -32.70
N GLY A 118 1.65 -39.91 -33.31
CA GLY A 118 1.99 -41.33 -33.22
C GLY A 118 1.32 -42.12 -34.34
N ILE A 119 1.90 -43.25 -34.73
CA ILE A 119 1.34 -44.16 -35.74
C ILE A 119 0.70 -45.33 -35.00
N ILE A 120 -0.55 -45.64 -35.31
CA ILE A 120 -1.33 -46.73 -34.69
C ILE A 120 -1.82 -47.66 -35.81
N PRO A 121 -1.70 -49.00 -35.67
CA PRO A 121 -2.22 -49.96 -36.64
C PRO A 121 -3.74 -49.84 -36.81
N ARG A 122 -4.25 -50.08 -38.03
CA ARG A 122 -5.69 -50.13 -38.31
C ARG A 122 -6.35 -51.24 -37.47
N GLY A 123 -7.29 -50.86 -36.59
CA GLY A 123 -7.99 -51.77 -35.67
C GLY A 123 -7.67 -51.54 -34.19
N MET A 124 -6.69 -50.69 -33.86
CA MET A 124 -6.50 -50.15 -32.52
C MET A 124 -6.91 -48.69 -32.47
N GLU A 125 -7.56 -48.29 -31.39
CA GLU A 125 -8.13 -46.95 -31.24
C GLU A 125 -7.67 -46.34 -29.92
N ILE A 126 -7.39 -45.03 -29.95
CA ILE A 126 -7.16 -44.24 -28.74
C ILE A 126 -8.34 -43.31 -28.58
N GLU A 127 -9.04 -43.46 -27.48
CA GLU A 127 -10.11 -42.55 -27.09
C GLU A 127 -9.60 -41.64 -25.98
N PHE A 128 -9.83 -40.34 -26.16
CA PHE A 128 -9.70 -39.36 -25.11
C PHE A 128 -11.05 -39.28 -24.41
N GLN A 129 -11.10 -39.80 -23.18
CA GLN A 129 -12.28 -39.68 -22.35
C GLN A 129 -12.25 -38.27 -21.75
N ASN A 130 -13.16 -37.41 -22.23
CA ASN A 130 -13.34 -36.10 -21.62
C ASN A 130 -13.86 -36.32 -20.20
N ALA A 131 -13.25 -35.64 -19.22
CA ALA A 131 -13.89 -35.47 -17.92
C ALA A 131 -15.23 -34.76 -18.17
N ALA A 132 -16.29 -35.19 -17.50
CA ALA A 132 -17.63 -34.58 -17.62
C ALA A 132 -17.52 -33.06 -17.48
N ASP A 133 -18.37 -32.28 -18.18
CA ASP A 133 -18.38 -30.81 -18.17
C ASP A 133 -18.66 -30.22 -16.76
N GLY A 134 -17.69 -30.33 -15.86
CA GLY A 134 -17.61 -29.60 -14.61
C GLY A 134 -17.31 -28.13 -14.88
N ASP A 135 -18.03 -27.27 -14.17
CA ASP A 135 -17.86 -25.83 -14.28
C ASP A 135 -16.74 -25.34 -13.34
N SER A 136 -15.65 -24.86 -13.94
CA SER A 136 -14.53 -24.23 -13.24
C SER A 136 -14.95 -23.02 -12.39
N SER A 137 -16.07 -22.38 -12.74
CA SER A 137 -16.55 -21.16 -12.08
C SER A 137 -16.94 -21.41 -10.61
N SER A 138 -17.41 -22.62 -10.29
CA SER A 138 -17.87 -22.96 -8.94
C SER A 138 -16.75 -22.93 -7.91
N PHE A 139 -15.54 -23.33 -8.30
CA PHE A 139 -14.35 -23.26 -7.43
C PHE A 139 -13.92 -21.81 -7.20
N MET A 140 -13.91 -21.01 -8.26
CA MET A 140 -13.56 -19.60 -8.18
C MET A 140 -14.59 -18.81 -7.36
N ALA A 141 -15.88 -19.10 -7.50
CA ALA A 141 -16.95 -18.49 -6.71
C ALA A 141 -16.80 -18.79 -5.22
N MET A 142 -16.39 -20.00 -4.83
CA MET A 142 -16.12 -20.34 -3.43
C MET A 142 -14.90 -19.58 -2.89
N ILE A 143 -13.82 -19.49 -3.67
CA ILE A 143 -12.62 -18.72 -3.31
C ILE A 143 -12.99 -17.25 -3.11
N GLU A 144 -13.75 -16.68 -4.04
CA GLU A 144 -14.19 -15.29 -4.01
C GLU A 144 -15.10 -15.00 -2.82
N TRP A 145 -16.06 -15.89 -2.52
CA TRP A 145 -16.90 -15.79 -1.33
C TRP A 145 -16.07 -15.81 -0.04
N ALA A 146 -15.06 -16.68 0.04
CA ALA A 146 -14.17 -16.77 1.18
C ALA A 146 -13.33 -15.49 1.37
N GLU A 147 -12.73 -14.97 0.29
CA GLU A 147 -11.97 -13.71 0.29
C GLU A 147 -12.84 -12.50 0.69
N LYS A 148 -14.04 -12.40 0.12
CA LYS A 148 -15.00 -11.35 0.44
C LYS A 148 -15.43 -11.44 1.91
N SER A 149 -15.63 -12.63 2.44
CA SER A 149 -16.00 -12.85 3.85
C SER A 149 -14.86 -12.44 4.79
N MET A 150 -13.61 -12.79 4.46
CA MET A 150 -12.42 -12.37 5.24
C MET A 150 -12.22 -10.86 5.21
N SER A 151 -12.37 -10.22 4.04
CA SER A 151 -12.24 -8.77 3.88
C SER A 151 -13.28 -8.02 4.70
N LYS A 152 -14.55 -8.45 4.69
CA LYS A 152 -15.61 -7.85 5.53
C LYS A 152 -15.32 -7.98 7.02
N ALA A 153 -14.80 -9.13 7.45
CA ALA A 153 -14.53 -9.37 8.86
C ALA A 153 -13.33 -8.57 9.39
N ILE A 154 -12.33 -8.29 8.55
CA ILE A 154 -11.10 -7.58 8.95
C ILE A 154 -11.19 -6.08 8.69
N LEU A 155 -11.57 -5.68 7.46
CA LEU A 155 -11.59 -4.28 7.05
C LEU A 155 -12.97 -3.62 7.25
N GLY A 156 -14.03 -4.39 7.50
CA GLY A 156 -15.41 -3.88 7.54
C GLY A 156 -16.07 -3.70 6.17
N GLY A 157 -15.36 -3.98 5.08
CA GLY A 157 -15.85 -3.81 3.71
C GLY A 157 -15.05 -4.60 2.68
N THR A 158 -15.51 -4.59 1.43
CA THR A 158 -14.84 -5.30 0.30
C THR A 158 -14.37 -4.36 -0.80
N LEU A 159 -15.03 -3.22 -0.97
CA LEU A 159 -14.92 -2.41 -2.19
C LEU A 159 -13.57 -1.70 -2.34
N THR A 160 -12.93 -1.32 -1.23
CA THR A 160 -11.59 -0.70 -1.24
C THR A 160 -10.48 -1.70 -1.56
N SER A 161 -10.75 -3.00 -1.49
CA SER A 161 -9.77 -4.07 -1.78
C SER A 161 -10.07 -4.82 -3.09
N GLN A 162 -11.33 -4.82 -3.54
CA GLN A 162 -11.76 -5.40 -4.82
C GLN A 162 -12.57 -4.36 -5.59
N ALA A 163 -11.89 -3.66 -6.49
CA ALA A 163 -12.53 -2.79 -7.47
C ALA A 163 -12.97 -3.64 -8.67
N ASP A 164 -14.05 -4.40 -8.53
CA ASP A 164 -14.71 -4.98 -9.70
C ASP A 164 -15.39 -3.83 -10.45
N GLY A 165 -14.76 -3.41 -11.56
CA GLY A 165 -15.02 -2.17 -12.30
C GLY A 165 -16.44 -1.99 -12.86
N ALA A 166 -17.38 -2.91 -12.59
CA ALA A 166 -18.77 -2.83 -13.02
C ALA A 166 -19.70 -2.09 -12.02
N THR A 167 -19.29 -1.91 -10.75
CA THR A 167 -20.20 -1.32 -9.73
C THR A 167 -19.47 -0.49 -8.65
N SER A 168 -18.20 -0.16 -8.88
CA SER A 168 -17.43 0.67 -7.94
C SER A 168 -17.56 2.15 -8.31
N THR A 169 -18.49 2.86 -7.68
CA THR A 169 -18.59 4.32 -7.76
C THR A 169 -17.67 4.98 -6.72
N ASN A 170 -17.11 6.15 -7.03
CA ASN A 170 -16.27 6.91 -6.09
C ASN A 170 -17.01 7.20 -4.77
N ALA A 171 -18.32 7.46 -4.83
CA ALA A 171 -19.15 7.67 -3.64
C ALA A 171 -19.19 6.44 -2.72
N LEU A 172 -19.33 5.23 -3.28
CA LEU A 172 -19.32 3.99 -2.51
C LEU A 172 -17.92 3.69 -1.94
N GLY A 173 -16.87 4.03 -2.69
CA GLY A 173 -15.49 3.96 -2.22
C GLY A 173 -15.24 4.83 -0.98
N ASN A 174 -15.77 6.04 -0.95
CA ASN A 174 -15.67 6.95 0.20
C ASN A 174 -16.34 6.38 1.45
N VAL A 175 -17.57 5.84 1.32
CA VAL A 175 -18.27 5.18 2.45
C VAL A 175 -17.46 4.01 3.02
N HIS A 176 -16.82 3.20 2.17
CA HIS A 176 -15.96 2.11 2.64
C HIS A 176 -14.68 2.62 3.32
N ASN A 177 -14.16 3.77 2.90
CA ASN A 177 -13.03 4.40 3.56
C ASN A 177 -13.43 4.95 4.94
N GLU A 178 -14.62 5.54 5.07
CA GLU A 178 -15.18 5.96 6.37
C GLU A 178 -15.28 4.79 7.34
N VAL A 179 -15.84 3.65 6.91
CA VAL A 179 -15.92 2.42 7.75
C VAL A 179 -14.52 1.95 8.19
N ARG A 180 -13.53 2.03 7.30
CA ARG A 180 -12.14 1.69 7.63
C ARG A 180 -11.57 2.65 8.68
N SER A 181 -11.81 3.94 8.54
CA SER A 181 -11.38 4.96 9.51
C SER A 181 -12.09 4.78 10.86
N GLU A 182 -13.39 4.50 10.89
CA GLU A 182 -14.12 4.18 12.12
C GLU A 182 -13.53 2.97 12.85
N LEU A 183 -13.15 1.91 12.11
CA LEU A 183 -12.53 0.73 12.68
C LEU A 183 -11.14 1.04 13.25
N ARG A 184 -10.33 1.80 12.51
CA ARG A 184 -9.02 2.30 12.97
C ARG A 184 -9.18 3.08 14.28
N ASP A 185 -10.12 4.00 14.34
CA ASP A 185 -10.34 4.88 15.50
C ASP A 185 -10.81 4.09 16.72
N ALA A 186 -11.65 3.07 16.51
CA ALA A 186 -12.06 2.15 17.56
C ALA A 186 -10.88 1.35 18.13
N ASP A 187 -9.96 0.89 17.29
CA ASP A 187 -8.76 0.18 17.72
C ASP A 187 -7.75 1.12 18.40
N LEU A 188 -7.57 2.34 17.90
CA LEU A 188 -6.75 3.37 18.53
C LEU A 188 -7.25 3.70 19.95
N LYS A 189 -8.56 3.85 20.15
CA LYS A 189 -9.16 4.06 21.48
C LYS A 189 -8.85 2.90 22.45
N ARG A 190 -8.83 1.66 21.95
CA ARG A 190 -8.46 0.48 22.77
C ARG A 190 -6.97 0.45 23.11
N LEU A 191 -6.11 0.81 22.15
CA LEU A 191 -4.67 0.92 22.38
C LEU A 191 -4.36 2.06 23.36
N GLN A 192 -5.02 3.20 23.22
CA GLN A 192 -4.94 4.35 24.11
C GLN A 192 -5.26 3.97 25.55
N ALA A 193 -6.37 3.24 25.77
CA ALA A 193 -6.74 2.73 27.09
C ALA A 193 -5.68 1.77 27.65
N THR A 194 -5.12 0.89 26.80
CA THR A 194 -4.09 -0.07 27.21
C THR A 194 -2.78 0.63 27.62
N LEU A 195 -2.30 1.57 26.79
CA LEU A 195 -1.08 2.32 27.05
C LEU A 195 -1.23 3.24 28.25
N THR A 196 -2.40 3.87 28.41
CA THR A 196 -2.68 4.71 29.58
C THR A 196 -2.64 3.88 30.86
N ARG A 197 -3.25 2.68 30.86
CA ARG A 197 -3.31 1.78 32.02
C ARG A 197 -1.95 1.14 32.37
N ASP A 198 -1.22 0.67 31.38
CA ASP A 198 -0.05 -0.20 31.61
C ASP A 198 1.30 0.50 31.44
N LEU A 199 1.34 1.66 30.77
CA LEU A 199 2.58 2.41 30.56
C LEU A 199 2.55 3.74 31.30
N ILE A 200 1.55 4.58 31.05
CA ILE A 200 1.52 5.93 31.62
C ILE A 200 1.24 5.89 33.12
N TYR A 201 0.24 5.12 33.54
CA TYR A 201 -0.10 5.01 34.95
C TYR A 201 1.07 4.54 35.82
N PRO A 202 1.81 3.46 35.48
CA PRO A 202 2.96 3.04 36.27
C PRO A 202 4.10 4.06 36.27
N LEU A 203 4.39 4.69 35.13
CA LEU A 203 5.41 5.73 35.05
C LEU A 203 5.06 6.94 35.93
N TYR A 204 3.80 7.36 35.92
CA TYR A 204 3.32 8.47 36.74
C TYR A 204 3.33 8.11 38.22
N ALA A 205 2.79 6.94 38.60
CA ALA A 205 2.70 6.50 39.98
C ALA A 205 4.08 6.26 40.63
N LEU A 206 5.08 5.80 39.86
CA LEU A 206 6.42 5.52 40.38
C LEU A 206 7.35 6.74 40.43
N ASN A 207 7.20 7.70 39.51
CA ASN A 207 8.14 8.82 39.38
C ASN A 207 7.61 10.17 39.87
N CYS A 208 6.29 10.39 39.87
CA CYS A 208 5.72 11.70 40.16
C CYS A 208 5.24 11.80 41.62
N LYS A 209 5.81 12.76 42.36
CA LYS A 209 5.41 13.08 43.74
C LYS A 209 3.98 13.63 43.86
N SER A 210 3.37 14.04 42.74
CA SER A 210 1.99 14.55 42.65
C SER A 210 0.93 13.46 42.53
N PHE A 211 1.33 12.18 42.58
CA PHE A 211 0.39 11.07 42.50
C PHE A 211 -0.42 10.96 43.80
N ASN A 212 -1.70 11.33 43.73
CA ASN A 212 -2.64 11.20 44.85
C ASN A 212 -3.78 10.22 44.55
N ASP A 213 -4.31 10.19 43.33
CA ASP A 213 -5.44 9.34 42.95
C ASP A 213 -5.33 8.89 41.48
N ALA A 214 -5.71 7.64 41.20
CA ALA A 214 -5.76 7.05 39.88
C ALA A 214 -6.77 7.75 38.94
N ARG A 215 -7.70 8.54 39.48
CA ARG A 215 -8.66 9.32 38.68
C ARG A 215 -8.03 10.52 37.96
N ARG A 216 -6.90 11.04 38.44
CA ARG A 216 -6.21 12.22 37.88
C ARG A 216 -4.91 11.86 37.15
N ILE A 217 -4.93 10.75 36.41
CA ILE A 217 -3.77 10.32 35.63
C ILE A 217 -3.79 11.01 34.25
N PRO A 218 -2.63 11.39 33.70
CA PRO A 218 -2.56 11.81 32.31
C PRO A 218 -3.02 10.66 31.41
N ARG A 219 -3.76 10.99 30.35
CA ARG A 219 -4.24 10.03 29.36
C ARG A 219 -3.44 10.23 28.08
N LEU A 220 -3.00 9.13 27.48
CA LEU A 220 -2.54 9.18 26.10
C LEU A 220 -3.75 9.55 25.24
N GLU A 221 -3.57 10.27 24.15
CA GLU A 221 -4.57 10.43 23.10
C GLU A 221 -3.83 10.39 21.76
N PHE A 222 -4.39 9.67 20.79
CA PHE A 222 -3.87 9.69 19.43
C PHE A 222 -4.58 10.81 18.69
N ASP A 223 -3.81 11.64 17.98
CA ASP A 223 -4.39 12.55 17.01
C ASP A 223 -4.80 11.74 15.78
N VAL A 224 -6.10 11.72 15.51
CA VAL A 224 -6.70 11.01 14.37
C VAL A 224 -7.36 11.99 13.40
N SER A 225 -7.05 13.28 13.53
CA SER A 225 -7.48 14.28 12.57
C SER A 225 -6.93 13.92 11.18
N GLU A 226 -7.83 13.86 10.21
CA GLU A 226 -7.47 13.76 8.80
C GLU A 226 -7.49 15.18 8.21
N SER A 227 -6.48 15.51 7.41
CA SER A 227 -6.44 16.79 6.69
C SER A 227 -7.60 16.83 5.70
N GLU A 228 -8.45 17.86 5.81
CA GLU A 228 -9.51 18.11 4.83
C GLU A 228 -8.90 18.48 3.47
N ASP A 229 -9.63 18.23 2.37
CA ASP A 229 -9.18 18.66 1.04
C ASP A 229 -9.07 20.19 1.00
N ILE A 230 -7.85 20.68 0.75
CA ILE A 230 -7.48 22.09 0.79
C ILE A 230 -8.41 22.93 -0.10
N ASN A 231 -8.82 22.41 -1.26
CA ASN A 231 -9.67 23.16 -2.19
C ASN A 231 -11.08 23.36 -1.63
N SER A 232 -11.75 22.27 -1.24
CA SER A 232 -13.08 22.33 -0.63
C SER A 232 -13.09 23.15 0.67
N PHE A 233 -12.05 23.03 1.49
CA PHE A 233 -11.90 23.78 2.73
C PHE A 233 -11.70 25.28 2.47
N ALA A 234 -10.84 25.65 1.52
CA ALA A 234 -10.61 27.05 1.15
C ALA A 234 -11.89 27.72 0.61
N ASP A 235 -12.64 27.05 -0.25
CA ASP A 235 -13.91 27.55 -0.78
C ASP A 235 -14.97 27.73 0.31
N GLY A 236 -15.05 26.78 1.25
CA GLY A 236 -15.94 26.87 2.41
C GLY A 236 -15.54 27.98 3.37
N LEU A 237 -14.24 28.13 3.64
CA LEU A 237 -13.69 29.13 4.54
C LEU A 237 -13.94 30.54 4.03
N ASN A 238 -13.73 30.79 2.72
CA ASN A 238 -14.01 32.08 2.09
C ASN A 238 -15.49 32.48 2.30
N LYS A 239 -16.43 31.57 2.03
CA LYS A 239 -17.87 31.81 2.24
C LYS A 239 -18.22 32.09 3.70
N LEU A 240 -17.59 31.39 4.66
CA LEU A 240 -17.84 31.60 6.08
C LEU A 240 -17.32 32.98 6.56
N VAL A 241 -16.16 33.40 6.05
CA VAL A 241 -15.60 34.72 6.32
C VAL A 241 -16.48 35.82 5.70
N ASP A 242 -16.99 35.62 4.49
CA ASP A 242 -17.90 36.55 3.81
C ASP A 242 -19.23 36.74 4.57
N ILE A 243 -19.73 35.67 5.21
CA ILE A 243 -20.91 35.73 6.09
C ILE A 243 -20.60 36.44 7.43
N GLY A 244 -19.32 36.62 7.77
CA GLY A 244 -18.86 37.37 8.94
C GLY A 244 -18.44 36.52 10.15
N PHE A 245 -18.15 35.22 9.96
CA PHE A 245 -17.59 34.41 11.04
C PHE A 245 -16.18 34.88 11.42
N LYS A 246 -15.92 35.03 12.72
CA LYS A 246 -14.59 35.36 13.25
C LYS A 246 -13.82 34.09 13.56
N ILE A 247 -12.99 33.65 12.62
CA ILE A 247 -12.24 32.39 12.71
C ILE A 247 -10.76 32.69 13.02
N PRO A 248 -10.16 32.13 14.09
CA PRO A 248 -8.75 32.32 14.37
C PRO A 248 -7.88 31.56 13.35
N ALA A 249 -6.78 32.20 12.90
CA ALA A 249 -5.87 31.58 11.94
C ALA A 249 -5.28 30.25 12.44
N GLN A 250 -5.00 30.15 13.75
CA GLN A 250 -4.49 28.92 14.37
C GLN A 250 -5.41 27.72 14.14
N TRP A 251 -6.73 27.92 14.18
CA TRP A 251 -7.68 26.83 13.94
C TRP A 251 -7.59 26.28 12.50
N ALA A 252 -7.31 27.14 11.52
CA ALA A 252 -7.14 26.71 10.13
C ALA A 252 -5.84 25.91 9.94
N HIS A 253 -4.74 26.33 10.59
CA HIS A 253 -3.48 25.58 10.61
C HIS A 253 -3.62 24.20 11.25
N ASP A 254 -4.29 24.14 12.40
CA ASP A 254 -4.54 22.88 13.12
C ASP A 254 -5.41 21.93 12.28
N LYS A 255 -6.43 22.45 11.61
CA LYS A 255 -7.34 21.65 10.77
C LYS A 255 -6.71 21.15 9.47
N LEU A 256 -5.88 21.98 8.83
CA LEU A 256 -5.17 21.59 7.61
C LEU A 256 -3.87 20.82 7.88
N GLN A 257 -3.49 20.67 9.16
CA GLN A 257 -2.20 20.11 9.57
C GLN A 257 -1.00 20.82 8.92
N VAL A 258 -1.15 22.12 8.65
CA VAL A 258 -0.09 22.97 8.09
C VAL A 258 0.59 23.69 9.25
N PRO A 259 1.87 23.41 9.54
CA PRO A 259 2.56 24.06 10.65
C PRO A 259 2.67 25.57 10.43
N ILE A 260 2.67 26.31 11.54
CA ILE A 260 2.95 27.74 11.52
C ILE A 260 4.46 27.90 11.33
N ALA A 261 4.86 28.59 10.27
CA ALA A 261 6.26 28.91 10.03
C ALA A 261 6.80 29.76 11.19
N SER A 262 8.01 29.46 11.65
CA SER A 262 8.71 30.33 12.59
C SER A 262 9.21 31.60 11.89
N ASP A 263 9.45 32.68 12.62
CA ASP A 263 9.80 34.01 12.07
C ASP A 263 10.97 34.02 11.05
N ASN A 264 11.83 33.00 11.05
CA ASN A 264 13.00 32.86 10.16
C ASN A 264 12.91 31.68 9.17
N GLU A 265 11.75 31.04 9.01
CA GLU A 265 11.57 29.92 8.07
C GLU A 265 11.05 30.43 6.72
N PRO A 266 11.62 29.96 5.58
CA PRO A 266 11.16 30.39 4.26
C PRO A 266 9.70 29.98 4.02
N ILE A 267 8.84 30.96 3.74
CA ILE A 267 7.40 30.77 3.49
C ILE A 267 7.08 30.64 1.99
N LEU A 268 6.01 29.90 1.68
CA LEU A 268 5.49 29.80 0.31
C LEU A 268 4.65 31.04 -0.01
N GLU A 269 5.15 31.88 -0.91
CA GLU A 269 4.44 33.08 -1.37
C GLU A 269 3.82 32.85 -2.75
N ARG A 270 2.52 33.19 -2.89
CA ARG A 270 1.85 33.22 -4.18
C ARG A 270 2.21 34.55 -4.85
N LYS A 271 3.05 34.53 -5.89
CA LYS A 271 3.26 35.72 -6.74
C LYS A 271 1.94 36.11 -7.39
N MET A 272 1.23 37.09 -6.85
CA MET A 272 0.15 37.75 -7.57
C MET A 272 0.79 38.61 -8.68
N PRO A 273 0.33 38.52 -9.94
CA PRO A 273 0.66 39.53 -10.93
C PRO A 273 0.08 40.85 -10.42
N ALA A 274 0.94 41.83 -10.13
CA ALA A 274 0.48 43.17 -9.86
C ALA A 274 -0.18 43.71 -11.12
N GLU A 275 -1.50 43.94 -11.10
CA GLU A 275 -2.12 44.76 -12.13
C GLU A 275 -1.51 46.17 -12.06
N PRO A 276 -0.92 46.69 -13.14
CA PRO A 276 -0.31 48.00 -13.12
C PRO A 276 -1.43 49.05 -13.04
N THR A 277 -1.61 49.64 -11.86
CA THR A 277 -2.36 50.89 -11.71
C THR A 277 -1.53 52.02 -12.34
N ALA A 278 -1.77 52.26 -13.63
CA ALA A 278 -1.19 53.40 -14.35
C ALA A 278 -1.78 54.70 -13.79
N PHE A 279 -1.05 55.35 -12.88
CA PHE A 279 -1.31 56.74 -12.51
C PHE A 279 -0.94 57.66 -13.69
N LEU A 280 -1.96 58.17 -14.38
CA LEU A 280 -1.86 59.26 -15.36
C LEU A 280 -1.35 60.55 -14.67
N SER A 281 -0.03 60.76 -14.66
CA SER A 281 0.53 62.08 -14.37
C SER A 281 0.50 62.93 -15.64
N ALA A 282 -0.49 63.82 -15.73
CA ALA A 282 -0.55 64.85 -16.75
C ALA A 282 0.61 65.85 -16.55
N LYS A 283 1.66 65.74 -17.37
CA LYS A 283 2.63 66.82 -17.60
C LYS A 283 2.12 67.69 -18.73
N THR A 284 1.66 68.88 -18.39
CA THR A 284 1.41 69.98 -19.33
C THR A 284 2.75 70.53 -19.83
N ASN A 285 3.01 70.38 -21.13
CA ASN A 285 4.01 71.19 -21.84
C ASN A 285 3.36 71.70 -23.14
N PRO A 286 3.38 73.02 -23.44
CA PRO A 286 2.59 73.58 -24.53
C PRO A 286 3.44 73.71 -25.79
N GLN A 287 3.31 72.79 -26.75
CA GLN A 287 3.81 73.00 -28.11
C GLN A 287 2.91 72.32 -29.15
N GLY A 288 2.35 73.16 -30.04
CA GLY A 288 2.04 72.82 -31.43
C GLY A 288 0.89 71.85 -31.69
N PHE A 289 -0.27 72.39 -32.07
CA PHE A 289 -1.23 71.63 -32.87
C PHE A 289 -0.65 71.38 -34.26
N ALA A 290 -0.42 70.11 -34.61
CA ALA A 290 -0.29 69.63 -35.98
C ALA A 290 -0.99 68.28 -36.09
N VAL A 291 -2.07 68.26 -36.87
CA VAL A 291 -2.84 67.07 -37.24
C VAL A 291 -2.05 66.30 -38.28
N LEU A 292 -1.70 65.03 -38.00
CA LEU A 292 -1.33 64.05 -39.03
C LEU A 292 -1.89 62.68 -38.65
N SER A 293 -2.84 62.26 -39.47
CA SER A 293 -3.45 60.94 -39.55
C SER A 293 -2.51 59.92 -40.18
N ALA A 294 -2.16 58.86 -39.46
CA ALA A 294 -1.93 57.49 -39.96
C ALA A 294 -1.62 56.57 -38.76
N HIS A 295 -2.41 55.52 -38.56
CA HIS A 295 -2.03 54.40 -37.69
C HIS A 295 -1.08 53.49 -38.49
N PRO A 296 0.13 53.16 -37.99
CA PRO A 296 0.87 51.99 -38.45
C PRO A 296 0.14 50.72 -38.01
N ASP A 297 0.16 49.68 -38.84
CA ASP A 297 -0.46 48.39 -38.52
C ASP A 297 0.24 47.75 -37.29
N PRO A 298 -0.50 47.07 -36.40
CA PRO A 298 0.02 46.52 -35.16
C PRO A 298 1.04 45.37 -35.34
N ASP A 299 1.13 44.79 -36.54
CA ASP A 299 2.07 43.70 -36.83
C ASP A 299 3.52 44.20 -36.99
N ASP A 300 3.74 45.41 -37.52
CA ASP A 300 5.10 45.97 -37.66
C ASP A 300 5.75 46.33 -36.31
N LEU A 301 4.94 46.55 -35.27
CA LEU A 301 5.42 46.80 -33.90
C LEU A 301 5.82 45.51 -33.16
N LEU A 302 5.29 44.36 -33.57
CA LEU A 302 5.59 43.07 -32.95
C LEU A 302 6.98 42.58 -33.40
N ASP A 303 7.35 42.79 -34.66
CA ASP A 303 8.66 42.41 -35.21
C ASP A 303 9.82 43.25 -34.61
N GLU A 304 9.58 44.50 -34.20
CA GLU A 304 10.58 45.32 -33.49
C GLU A 304 10.73 44.94 -31.99
N LEU A 305 9.76 44.21 -31.43
CA LEU A 305 9.75 43.80 -30.01
C LEU A 305 10.21 42.35 -29.78
N GLU A 306 10.50 41.58 -30.83
CA GLU A 306 11.05 40.24 -30.69
C GLU A 306 12.52 40.29 -30.24
N PRO A 307 12.87 39.72 -29.07
CA PRO A 307 14.26 39.71 -28.60
C PRO A 307 15.13 38.87 -29.53
N THR A 308 16.36 39.32 -29.78
CA THR A 308 17.27 38.64 -30.71
C THR A 308 17.69 37.27 -30.17
N PRO A 309 18.09 36.30 -31.04
CA PRO A 309 18.51 34.97 -30.62
C PRO A 309 19.61 34.93 -29.54
N GLU A 310 20.44 35.98 -29.47
CA GLU A 310 21.50 36.15 -28.47
C GLU A 310 20.92 36.44 -27.07
N GLN A 311 19.83 37.21 -26.99
CA GLN A 311 19.14 37.50 -25.72
C GLN A 311 18.43 36.25 -25.18
N TYR A 312 17.92 35.37 -26.06
CA TYR A 312 17.40 34.07 -25.63
C TYR A 312 18.50 33.17 -25.08
N GLN A 313 19.69 33.17 -25.68
CA GLN A 313 20.82 32.36 -25.19
C GLN A 313 21.26 32.81 -23.79
N GLU A 314 21.35 34.12 -23.52
CA GLU A 314 21.72 34.64 -22.19
C GLU A 314 20.73 34.26 -21.07
N VAL A 315 19.44 34.14 -21.40
CA VAL A 315 18.40 33.74 -20.43
C VAL A 315 18.36 32.23 -20.21
N ILE A 316 18.62 31.43 -21.26
CA ILE A 316 18.50 29.98 -21.22
C ILE A 316 19.76 29.30 -20.64
N ASP A 317 20.95 29.84 -20.92
CA ASP A 317 22.23 29.30 -20.46
C ASP A 317 22.37 29.09 -18.94
N PRO A 318 21.97 30.04 -18.06
CA PRO A 318 22.08 29.86 -16.61
C PRO A 318 21.14 28.79 -16.06
N ILE A 319 20.09 28.41 -16.81
CA ILE A 319 19.15 27.34 -16.44
C ILE A 319 19.67 25.98 -16.88
N LEU A 320 20.28 25.89 -18.07
CA LEU A 320 20.76 24.62 -18.62
C LEU A 320 22.12 24.18 -18.06
N LYS A 321 23.06 25.10 -17.79
CA LYS A 321 24.38 24.77 -17.23
C LYS A 321 24.34 23.91 -15.96
N PRO A 322 23.55 24.23 -14.92
CA PRO A 322 23.50 23.40 -13.70
C PRO A 322 22.91 22.01 -13.95
N VAL A 323 22.00 21.87 -14.92
CA VAL A 323 21.41 20.57 -15.28
C VAL A 323 22.43 19.70 -16.02
N VAL A 324 23.18 20.29 -16.95
CA VAL A 324 24.22 19.58 -17.71
C VAL A 324 25.38 19.15 -16.80
N GLU A 325 25.78 19.97 -15.83
CA GLU A 325 26.80 19.62 -14.84
C GLU A 325 26.33 18.57 -13.81
N ALA A 326 25.02 18.51 -13.52
CA ALA A 326 24.44 17.53 -12.60
C ALA A 326 24.29 16.12 -13.20
N LEU A 327 24.18 16.00 -14.53
CA LEU A 327 24.00 14.71 -15.21
C LEU A 327 25.17 13.71 -15.01
N PRO A 328 26.47 14.09 -15.16
CA PRO A 328 27.58 13.16 -14.96
C PRO A 328 27.77 12.76 -13.49
N THR A 329 27.50 13.67 -12.55
CA THR A 329 27.62 13.39 -11.10
C THR A 329 26.47 12.53 -10.57
N GLY A 330 25.26 12.63 -11.14
CA GLY A 330 24.12 11.78 -10.85
C GLY A 330 24.33 10.33 -11.29
N LEU A 331 24.85 10.11 -12.49
CA LEU A 331 25.15 8.77 -13.02
C LEU A 331 26.28 8.07 -12.22
N ALA A 332 27.32 8.82 -11.83
CA ALA A 332 28.39 8.28 -10.99
C ALA A 332 27.88 7.87 -9.58
N LYS A 333 27.00 8.67 -8.96
CA LYS A 333 26.38 8.33 -7.66
C LYS A 333 25.46 7.10 -7.73
N CYS A 334 24.75 6.92 -8.84
CA CYS A 334 23.92 5.73 -9.08
C CYS A 334 24.78 4.46 -9.27
N LEU A 335 25.89 4.55 -10.00
CA LEU A 335 26.82 3.43 -10.17
C LEU A 335 27.49 3.00 -8.86
N VAL A 336 27.87 3.95 -7.99
CA VAL A 336 28.42 3.64 -6.67
C VAL A 336 27.38 2.95 -5.78
N LYS A 337 26.11 3.41 -5.77
CA LYS A 337 25.02 2.77 -5.01
C LYS A 337 24.77 1.33 -5.47
N ILE A 338 24.81 1.06 -6.78
CA ILE A 338 24.65 -0.29 -7.34
C ILE A 338 25.83 -1.19 -6.94
N ASN A 339 27.07 -0.69 -6.97
CA ASN A 339 28.25 -1.47 -6.59
C ASN A 339 28.29 -1.78 -5.07
N THR A 340 27.77 -0.88 -4.23
CA THR A 340 27.61 -1.12 -2.79
C THR A 340 26.54 -2.17 -2.50
N ILE A 341 25.43 -2.18 -3.25
CA ILE A 341 24.38 -3.21 -3.14
C ILE A 341 24.92 -4.58 -3.59
N ILE A 342 25.73 -4.64 -4.65
CA ILE A 342 26.38 -5.87 -5.13
C ILE A 342 27.38 -6.42 -4.09
N ASN A 343 28.12 -5.56 -3.38
CA ASN A 343 29.06 -5.99 -2.34
C ASN A 343 28.36 -6.46 -1.05
N ILE A 344 27.21 -5.91 -0.69
CA ILE A 344 26.39 -6.35 0.45
C ILE A 344 25.80 -7.75 0.19
N CYS A 345 25.44 -8.08 -1.05
CA CYS A 345 24.93 -9.40 -1.43
C CYS A 345 26.00 -10.51 -1.53
N ARG A 346 27.27 -10.24 -1.19
CA ARG A 346 28.38 -11.21 -1.33
C ARG A 346 28.52 -12.19 -0.15
N TRP A 347 27.62 -12.16 0.82
CA TRP A 347 27.50 -13.17 1.87
C TRP A 347 26.25 -14.03 1.67
N GLY A 348 26.47 -15.21 1.06
CA GLY A 348 25.66 -16.43 1.20
C GLY A 348 24.21 -16.39 0.69
N LEU A 349 23.97 -17.08 -0.44
CA LEU A 349 22.68 -17.52 -1.01
C LEU A 349 22.11 -16.66 -2.14
N LEU A 350 22.67 -16.83 -3.33
CA LEU A 350 21.99 -16.48 -4.58
C LEU A 350 22.14 -17.63 -5.60
N PRO A 351 21.03 -18.16 -6.17
CA PRO A 351 21.05 -19.31 -7.07
C PRO A 351 21.70 -19.00 -8.43
N GLN A 352 22.42 -19.98 -9.00
CA GLN A 352 23.27 -19.89 -10.20
C GLN A 352 22.59 -19.27 -11.45
N LYS A 353 21.26 -19.29 -11.55
CA LYS A 353 20.52 -18.64 -12.65
C LYS A 353 20.64 -17.11 -12.65
N LEU A 354 20.73 -16.47 -11.47
CA LEU A 354 20.82 -15.01 -11.39
C LEU A 354 22.23 -14.49 -11.74
N GLN A 355 23.27 -15.29 -11.47
CA GLN A 355 24.66 -14.97 -11.85
C GLN A 355 24.88 -14.99 -13.37
N ARG A 356 24.14 -15.84 -14.10
CA ARG A 356 24.19 -15.87 -15.58
C ARG A 356 23.52 -14.65 -16.20
N LEU A 357 22.41 -14.17 -15.63
CA LEU A 357 21.72 -12.97 -16.12
C LEU A 357 22.55 -11.69 -15.91
N LEU A 358 23.28 -11.57 -14.79
CA LEU A 358 24.15 -10.42 -14.53
C LEU A 358 25.38 -10.37 -15.46
N LYS A 359 25.91 -11.53 -15.89
CA LYS A 359 27.00 -11.58 -16.90
C LYS A 359 26.55 -11.14 -18.30
N ILE A 360 25.28 -11.33 -18.64
CA ILE A 360 24.73 -10.92 -19.95
C ILE A 360 24.62 -9.38 -20.04
N TYR A 361 24.30 -8.71 -18.94
CA TYR A 361 24.16 -7.25 -18.91
C TYR A 361 25.49 -6.48 -18.78
N GLN A 362 26.57 -7.12 -18.31
CA GLN A 362 27.89 -6.47 -18.16
C GLN A 362 28.64 -6.24 -19.47
N VAL A 363 28.25 -6.86 -20.59
CA VAL A 363 29.04 -6.82 -21.84
C VAL A 363 28.67 -5.64 -22.76
N ASN A 364 27.51 -4.99 -22.57
CA ASN A 364 26.98 -4.05 -23.58
C ASN A 364 27.19 -2.54 -23.31
N VAL A 365 28.02 -2.14 -22.34
CA VAL A 365 28.21 -0.70 -22.02
C VAL A 365 29.64 -0.20 -22.29
N VAL A 366 30.58 -1.05 -22.72
CA VAL A 366 31.99 -0.65 -22.90
C VAL A 366 32.34 -0.27 -24.35
N GLN A 367 31.43 -0.38 -25.33
CA GLN A 367 31.79 -0.18 -26.75
C GLN A 367 31.43 1.16 -27.41
N ASN A 368 30.74 2.10 -26.75
CA ASN A 368 30.39 3.38 -27.37
C ASN A 368 30.90 4.61 -26.59
N CYS A 369 32.20 4.65 -26.32
CA CYS A 369 32.93 5.86 -25.95
C CYS A 369 34.32 5.83 -26.61
N CYS A 370 34.36 6.24 -27.88
CA CYS A 370 35.47 6.97 -28.50
C CYS A 370 34.92 8.31 -28.97
#